data_AF-A0A1G9PW83-F1
#
_entry.id   AF-A0A1G9PW83-F1
#
_cell.length_a   1.000
_cell.length_b   1.000
_cell.length_c   1.000
_cell.angle_alpha   90.00
_cell.angle_beta   90.00
_cell.angle_gamma   90.00
#
_symmetry.space_group_name_H-M   'P 1'
#
loop_
_entity.id
_entity.type
_entity.pdbx_description
1 polymer ?
#
loop_
_entity_poly.entity_id
_entity_poly.type
_entity_poly.pdbx_seq_one_letter_code
_entity_poly.pdbx_strand_id
1 'polypeptide(L)'
;MHRRDVLRLGASALGASVLGSVGAAAHPGPYRPYGSVAVDGAKEAVVGDDGTTVFVAATDGYAVVDVSVADQPEVVAERRKLLADREAGPLRGIYDVKVSGDTLVVVGPANPIPGALAGMLVEDVSDPENPETVAFYETDYPIHNCYLDGDYAYLTGNDGGENPVVVVDISGEPEEVGRWSLPAYDDAWSDVDSWLRSTHDVWVQDGRAYLAEWDAGTWILDVSDPTEPSYLGHLGGRPPDELADLTSREVRHEGVTPPGNDHFVTVSDDGTLLGVGRESWAANTEEDGLVGGPSGITLYDIADPTEPAELATIDPPASDAPTYGGTWTTAHNFEFHGDRLYSSWYRGGVKRHDISDPSNPVELTWWRDPAAASFWSAQVAVPGETFVASDMGVPRRQGAELYVFPDHAGDQADAPALTNETTTDDPDVITASPTPTADSTSTTDANSSTADGTSDVDAPGFGVGVGLTALGVAAWRLARNRPDEE
;
A
#
# COMPACT_ATOMS: atom_id res chain seq x y z
N MET A 1 5.66 8.59 35.55
CA MET A 1 6.40 8.06 36.73
C MET A 1 6.86 6.64 36.39
N HIS A 2 8.15 6.48 36.08
CA HIS A 2 8.74 5.20 35.65
C HIS A 2 8.71 4.13 36.73
N ARG A 3 8.39 2.89 36.33
CA ARG A 3 8.84 1.67 37.02
C ARG A 3 9.13 0.54 36.01
N ARG A 4 10.40 0.48 35.60
CA ARG A 4 11.10 -0.78 35.29
C ARG A 4 11.62 -1.39 36.59
N ASP A 5 12.06 -2.66 36.52
CA ASP A 5 12.77 -3.49 37.51
C ASP A 5 11.85 -4.51 38.24
N VAL A 6 12.09 -5.83 38.31
CA VAL A 6 13.27 -6.70 38.20
C VAL A 6 12.77 -8.14 37.96
N LEU A 7 13.50 -8.98 37.21
CA LEU A 7 13.75 -10.38 37.60
C LEU A 7 15.05 -10.91 36.95
N ARG A 8 16.12 -10.94 37.75
CA ARG A 8 17.32 -11.77 37.55
C ARG A 8 17.47 -12.69 38.76
N LEU A 9 17.55 -14.00 38.52
CA LEU A 9 18.58 -14.96 38.99
C LEU A 9 18.03 -16.38 39.15
N GLY A 10 18.73 -17.35 38.55
CA GLY A 10 18.58 -18.76 38.89
C GLY A 10 19.21 -19.72 37.88
N ALA A 11 20.53 -19.68 37.69
CA ALA A 11 21.25 -20.74 37.01
C ALA A 11 21.41 -21.96 37.93
N SER A 12 21.01 -23.15 37.48
CA SER A 12 21.62 -24.44 37.86
C SER A 12 21.18 -25.54 36.88
N ALA A 13 22.19 -26.21 36.33
CA ALA A 13 22.18 -27.23 35.29
C ALA A 13 21.24 -28.42 35.52
N LEU A 14 20.73 -29.01 34.43
CA LEU A 14 20.58 -30.45 34.21
C LEU A 14 20.05 -30.74 32.78
N GLY A 15 20.76 -31.60 32.05
CA GLY A 15 20.21 -32.41 30.95
C GLY A 15 20.32 -31.83 29.54
N ALA A 16 21.41 -32.14 28.84
CA ALA A 16 21.45 -32.06 27.39
C ALA A 16 20.51 -33.13 26.79
N SER A 17 19.24 -32.78 26.58
CA SER A 17 18.39 -33.45 25.62
C SER A 17 18.67 -32.83 24.26
N VAL A 18 19.36 -33.57 23.40
CA VAL A 18 19.36 -33.33 21.96
C VAL A 18 17.92 -33.54 21.50
N LEU A 19 17.12 -32.48 21.52
CA LEU A 19 15.90 -32.41 20.72
C LEU A 19 16.38 -32.15 19.30
N GLY A 20 16.46 -33.23 18.53
CA GLY A 20 16.56 -33.09 17.09
C GLY A 20 15.36 -32.28 16.64
N SER A 21 15.62 -31.15 15.97
CA SER A 21 14.63 -30.47 15.17
C SER A 21 14.07 -31.52 14.22
N VAL A 22 12.82 -31.92 14.45
CA VAL A 22 12.07 -32.62 13.44
C VAL A 22 11.79 -31.55 12.40
N GLY A 23 12.69 -31.41 11.43
CA GLY A 23 12.45 -30.56 10.28
C GLY A 23 11.11 -30.98 9.70
N ALA A 24 10.15 -30.06 9.68
CA ALA A 24 8.92 -30.24 8.95
C ALA A 24 9.32 -30.71 7.55
N ALA A 25 8.98 -31.96 7.22
CA ALA A 25 9.29 -32.49 5.91
C ALA A 25 8.52 -31.63 4.91
N ALA A 26 9.25 -30.88 4.09
CA ALA A 26 8.69 -30.08 3.00
C ALA A 26 7.60 -30.91 2.29
N HIS A 27 6.44 -30.29 2.03
CA HIS A 27 5.32 -30.99 1.41
C HIS A 27 5.83 -31.70 0.14
N PRO A 28 5.65 -33.04 0.00
CA PRO A 28 6.18 -33.76 -1.15
C PRO A 28 5.41 -33.36 -2.41
N GLY A 29 5.93 -32.36 -3.12
CA GLY A 29 5.35 -31.80 -4.34
C GLY A 29 6.06 -30.48 -4.73
N PRO A 30 5.80 -29.95 -5.93
CA PRO A 30 6.22 -28.60 -6.27
C PRO A 30 5.59 -27.58 -5.33
N TYR A 31 6.30 -26.48 -5.07
CA TYR A 31 5.80 -25.40 -4.23
C TYR A 31 4.49 -24.83 -4.78
N ARG A 32 3.50 -24.68 -3.90
CA ARG A 32 2.13 -24.22 -4.21
C ARG A 32 1.44 -23.78 -2.91
N PRO A 33 0.40 -22.94 -2.98
CA PRO A 33 -0.43 -22.64 -1.81
C PRO A 33 -1.07 -23.92 -1.24
N TYR A 34 -1.33 -23.93 0.07
CA TYR A 34 -2.11 -24.97 0.73
C TYR A 34 -3.58 -24.88 0.33
N GLY A 35 -4.13 -23.66 0.31
CA GLY A 35 -5.51 -23.36 -0.05
C GLY A 35 -5.71 -21.87 -0.27
N SER A 36 -6.92 -21.50 -0.68
CA SER A 36 -7.35 -20.12 -0.81
C SER A 36 -8.84 -19.99 -0.49
N VAL A 37 -9.28 -18.77 -0.19
CA VAL A 37 -10.68 -18.44 0.03
C VAL A 37 -11.04 -17.13 -0.67
N ALA A 38 -12.21 -17.08 -1.30
CA ALA A 38 -12.68 -15.90 -2.01
C ALA A 38 -12.95 -14.74 -1.04
N VAL A 39 -12.40 -13.58 -1.35
CA VAL A 39 -12.69 -12.31 -0.70
C VAL A 39 -12.85 -11.25 -1.80
N ASP A 40 -14.09 -11.03 -2.21
CA ASP A 40 -14.39 -10.10 -3.30
C ASP A 40 -13.82 -8.71 -3.00
N GLY A 41 -13.02 -8.19 -3.94
CA GLY A 41 -12.37 -6.90 -3.82
C GLY A 41 -11.12 -6.86 -2.94
N ALA A 42 -10.52 -8.00 -2.58
CA ALA A 42 -9.35 -8.04 -1.71
C ALA A 42 -8.22 -7.08 -2.12
N LYS A 43 -7.61 -6.47 -1.11
CA LYS A 43 -6.50 -5.50 -1.16
C LYS A 43 -5.51 -5.86 -0.05
N GLU A 44 -5.19 -4.96 0.88
CA GLU A 44 -4.34 -5.31 2.02
C GLU A 44 -4.93 -6.49 2.82
N ALA A 45 -4.06 -7.43 3.18
CA ALA A 45 -4.31 -8.40 4.23
C ALA A 45 -3.29 -8.21 5.35
N VAL A 46 -3.79 -8.15 6.60
CA VAL A 46 -2.98 -8.07 7.82
C VAL A 46 -3.31 -9.23 8.76
N VAL A 47 -2.29 -9.80 9.39
CA VAL A 47 -2.44 -10.92 10.32
C VAL A 47 -2.54 -10.41 11.75
N GLY A 48 -3.51 -10.91 12.52
CA GLY A 48 -3.64 -10.63 13.94
C GLY A 48 -2.59 -11.35 14.79
N ASP A 49 -2.46 -10.95 16.05
CA ASP A 49 -1.43 -11.45 16.98
C ASP A 49 -1.46 -12.98 17.22
N ASP A 50 -2.57 -13.65 16.90
CA ASP A 50 -2.73 -15.10 17.02
C ASP A 50 -2.07 -15.89 15.87
N GLY A 51 -1.68 -15.20 14.78
CA GLY A 51 -1.12 -15.79 13.57
C GLY A 51 -2.12 -16.55 12.70
N THR A 52 -3.41 -16.58 13.07
CA THR A 52 -4.44 -17.39 12.42
C THR A 52 -5.69 -16.62 12.03
N THR A 53 -5.87 -15.40 12.53
CA THR A 53 -6.93 -14.50 12.13
C THR A 53 -6.36 -13.46 11.17
N VAL A 54 -6.93 -13.35 9.97
CA VAL A 54 -6.48 -12.41 8.93
C VAL A 54 -7.59 -11.42 8.60
N PHE A 55 -7.28 -10.13 8.64
CA PHE A 55 -8.19 -9.06 8.25
C PHE A 55 -7.84 -8.60 6.84
N VAL A 56 -8.82 -8.60 5.95
CA VAL A 56 -8.62 -8.31 4.52
C VAL A 56 -9.46 -7.11 4.10
N ALA A 57 -8.80 -6.01 3.71
CA ALA A 57 -9.43 -4.86 3.06
C ALA A 57 -10.07 -5.31 1.74
N ALA A 58 -11.27 -4.84 1.44
CA ALA A 58 -12.08 -5.45 0.39
C ALA A 58 -12.84 -4.45 -0.51
N THR A 59 -12.27 -3.28 -0.77
CA THR A 59 -12.79 -2.15 -1.59
C THR A 59 -14.10 -1.51 -1.15
N ASP A 60 -15.12 -2.27 -0.75
CA ASP A 60 -16.42 -1.80 -0.25
C ASP A 60 -16.70 -2.28 1.19
N GLY A 61 -15.65 -2.72 1.88
CA GLY A 61 -15.71 -3.28 3.21
C GLY A 61 -14.40 -3.95 3.63
N TYR A 62 -14.51 -4.86 4.58
CA TYR A 62 -13.43 -5.79 4.97
C TYR A 62 -14.01 -7.18 5.28
N ALA A 63 -13.13 -8.18 5.28
CA ALA A 63 -13.42 -9.54 5.70
C ALA A 63 -12.47 -9.98 6.82
N VAL A 64 -12.91 -10.92 7.64
CA VAL A 64 -12.11 -11.61 8.65
C VAL A 64 -12.05 -13.09 8.25
N VAL A 65 -10.84 -13.63 8.16
CA VAL A 65 -10.57 -14.97 7.65
C VAL A 65 -9.82 -15.77 8.72
N ASP A 66 -10.33 -16.96 9.05
CA ASP A 66 -9.61 -17.96 9.83
C ASP A 66 -8.73 -18.79 8.89
N VAL A 67 -7.42 -18.78 9.15
CA VAL A 67 -6.40 -19.56 8.41
C VAL A 67 -5.75 -20.65 9.27
N SER A 68 -6.34 -20.99 10.43
CA SER A 68 -5.85 -22.04 11.33
C SER A 68 -5.80 -23.43 10.69
N VAL A 69 -6.64 -23.66 9.66
CA VAL A 69 -6.57 -24.84 8.79
C VAL A 69 -6.08 -24.39 7.42
N ALA A 70 -4.77 -24.50 7.19
CA ALA A 70 -4.11 -23.87 6.04
C ALA A 70 -4.64 -24.29 4.65
N ASP A 71 -5.20 -25.51 4.50
CA ASP A 71 -5.78 -25.98 3.23
C ASP A 71 -7.28 -25.69 3.09
N GLN A 72 -7.91 -25.12 4.11
CA GLN A 72 -9.33 -24.76 4.19
C GLN A 72 -9.52 -23.43 4.95
N PRO A 73 -8.93 -22.31 4.47
CA PRO A 73 -9.22 -21.01 5.05
C PRO A 73 -10.70 -20.66 4.91
N GLU A 74 -11.27 -19.98 5.91
CA GLU A 74 -12.71 -19.69 5.99
C GLU A 74 -12.97 -18.22 6.35
N VAL A 75 -13.86 -17.56 5.59
CA VAL A 75 -14.36 -16.23 5.96
C VAL A 75 -15.32 -16.38 7.14
N VAL A 76 -14.92 -15.90 8.31
CA VAL A 76 -15.72 -15.98 9.55
C VAL A 76 -16.58 -14.74 9.76
N ALA A 77 -16.17 -13.60 9.22
CA ALA A 77 -16.98 -12.38 9.20
C ALA A 77 -16.75 -11.58 7.93
N GLU A 78 -17.80 -10.88 7.49
CA GLU A 78 -17.74 -9.95 6.38
C GLU A 78 -18.52 -8.69 6.72
N ARG A 79 -17.93 -7.52 6.45
CA ARG A 79 -18.53 -6.22 6.71
C ARG A 79 -18.47 -5.39 5.45
N ARG A 80 -19.63 -5.21 4.80
CA ARG A 80 -19.77 -4.54 3.51
C ARG A 80 -20.65 -3.30 3.64
N LYS A 81 -20.48 -2.34 2.74
CA LYS A 81 -21.26 -1.10 2.66
C LYS A 81 -21.26 -0.35 4.00
N LEU A 82 -20.09 -0.25 4.61
CA LEU A 82 -19.87 0.43 5.87
C LEU A 82 -20.42 1.86 5.79
N LEU A 83 -21.18 2.28 6.82
CA LEU A 83 -21.79 3.61 6.91
C LEU A 83 -22.76 3.96 5.76
N ALA A 84 -23.44 2.98 5.17
CA ALA A 84 -24.42 3.19 4.08
C ALA A 84 -25.61 4.09 4.45
N ASP A 85 -25.87 4.28 5.74
CA ASP A 85 -26.93 5.12 6.28
C ASP A 85 -26.51 6.60 6.43
N ARG A 86 -25.22 6.92 6.30
CA ARG A 86 -24.71 8.30 6.35
C ARG A 86 -24.88 9.00 5.00
N GLU A 87 -24.92 10.33 5.05
CA GLU A 87 -24.81 11.16 3.85
C GLU A 87 -23.49 10.86 3.12
N ALA A 88 -23.52 10.77 1.78
CA ALA A 88 -22.39 10.36 0.93
C ALA A 88 -21.84 8.92 1.15
N GLY A 89 -22.44 8.14 2.05
CA GLY A 89 -22.12 6.73 2.26
C GLY A 89 -22.57 5.81 1.11
N PRO A 90 -22.11 4.54 1.08
CA PRO A 90 -21.17 3.93 2.03
C PRO A 90 -19.73 4.41 1.82
N LEU A 91 -18.89 4.16 2.84
CA LEU A 91 -17.42 4.22 2.71
C LEU A 91 -16.99 3.21 1.65
N ARG A 92 -16.13 3.65 0.74
CA ARG A 92 -15.71 2.93 -0.47
C ARG A 92 -14.22 3.13 -0.70
N GLY A 93 -13.63 2.38 -1.62
CA GLY A 93 -12.20 2.48 -1.92
C GLY A 93 -11.33 2.03 -0.74
N ILE A 94 -11.80 1.06 0.05
CA ILE A 94 -11.07 0.54 1.22
C ILE A 94 -9.97 -0.39 0.70
N TYR A 95 -8.76 0.15 0.60
CA TYR A 95 -7.59 -0.62 0.13
C TYR A 95 -6.68 -1.05 1.27
N ASP A 96 -6.79 -0.41 2.44
CA ASP A 96 -5.93 -0.67 3.57
C ASP A 96 -6.70 -0.85 4.88
N VAL A 97 -6.17 -1.75 5.69
CA VAL A 97 -6.59 -2.04 7.07
C VAL A 97 -5.34 -2.32 7.89
N LYS A 98 -5.36 -1.98 9.18
CA LYS A 98 -4.27 -2.29 10.11
C LYS A 98 -4.84 -2.72 11.46
N VAL A 99 -4.23 -3.74 12.06
CA VAL A 99 -4.68 -4.33 13.33
C VAL A 99 -3.59 -4.21 14.39
N SER A 100 -3.98 -3.94 15.62
CA SER A 100 -3.11 -3.96 16.80
C SER A 100 -3.93 -4.45 17.99
N GLY A 101 -3.59 -5.64 18.51
CA GLY A 101 -4.41 -6.33 19.50
C GLY A 101 -5.86 -6.51 19.02
N ASP A 102 -6.81 -6.01 19.80
CA ASP A 102 -8.26 -6.12 19.52
C ASP A 102 -8.81 -4.94 18.71
N THR A 103 -7.95 -4.06 18.17
CA THR A 103 -8.37 -2.87 17.40
C THR A 103 -7.97 -2.99 15.94
N LEU A 104 -8.95 -2.83 15.05
CA LEU A 104 -8.75 -2.74 13.61
C LEU A 104 -9.11 -1.33 13.13
N VAL A 105 -8.21 -0.70 12.39
CA VAL A 105 -8.52 0.52 11.64
C VAL A 105 -8.80 0.19 10.17
N VAL A 106 -9.85 0.79 9.63
CA VAL A 106 -10.29 0.61 8.24
C VAL A 106 -10.40 1.98 7.58
N VAL A 107 -9.62 2.22 6.52
CA VAL A 107 -9.49 3.55 5.93
C VAL A 107 -9.98 3.59 4.49
N GLY A 108 -10.55 4.74 4.10
CA GLY A 108 -10.89 4.98 2.72
C GLY A 108 -11.54 6.34 2.47
N PRO A 109 -11.79 6.70 1.20
CA PRO A 109 -11.28 6.01 0.02
C PRO A 109 -9.78 6.20 -0.13
N ALA A 110 -9.11 5.20 -0.73
CA ALA A 110 -7.68 5.27 -1.00
C ALA A 110 -7.31 6.34 -2.04
N ASN A 111 -8.24 6.65 -2.94
CA ASN A 111 -8.07 7.66 -3.98
C ASN A 111 -9.17 8.74 -3.84
N PRO A 112 -8.95 9.97 -4.35
CA PRO A 112 -9.99 10.99 -4.38
C PRO A 112 -11.23 10.51 -5.14
N ILE A 113 -12.38 10.48 -4.48
CA ILE A 113 -13.68 10.19 -5.10
C ILE A 113 -14.60 11.40 -4.83
N PRO A 114 -14.95 12.21 -5.85
CA PRO A 114 -15.77 13.40 -5.65
C PRO A 114 -17.10 13.10 -4.96
N GLY A 115 -17.31 13.74 -3.81
CA GLY A 115 -18.55 13.64 -3.03
C GLY A 115 -18.76 12.30 -2.33
N ALA A 116 -17.72 11.46 -2.20
CA ALA A 116 -17.77 10.27 -1.35
C ALA A 116 -17.44 10.61 0.11
N LEU A 117 -17.97 9.80 1.02
CA LEU A 117 -17.54 9.78 2.42
C LEU A 117 -16.08 9.33 2.50
N ALA A 118 -15.26 10.03 3.29
CA ALA A 118 -13.86 9.71 3.55
C ALA A 118 -13.58 9.69 5.06
N GLY A 119 -12.67 8.81 5.48
CA GLY A 119 -12.25 8.73 6.88
C GLY A 119 -11.74 7.36 7.29
N MET A 120 -11.59 7.22 8.61
CA MET A 120 -11.14 6.00 9.29
C MET A 120 -12.25 5.48 10.22
N LEU A 121 -12.55 4.20 10.10
CA LEU A 121 -13.31 3.45 11.10
C LEU A 121 -12.36 2.84 12.12
N VAL A 122 -12.77 2.85 13.39
CA VAL A 122 -12.14 2.09 14.47
C VAL A 122 -13.11 0.97 14.84
N GLU A 123 -12.67 -0.27 14.70
CA GLU A 123 -13.45 -1.48 14.93
C GLU A 123 -12.84 -2.27 16.10
N ASP A 124 -13.69 -2.72 17.03
CA ASP A 124 -13.35 -3.73 18.03
C ASP A 124 -13.46 -5.11 17.36
N VAL A 125 -12.34 -5.84 17.35
CA VAL A 125 -12.20 -7.17 16.76
C VAL A 125 -11.81 -8.23 17.79
N SER A 126 -12.06 -7.98 19.08
CA SER A 126 -11.86 -8.97 20.16
C SER A 126 -12.69 -10.24 19.98
N ASP A 127 -13.82 -10.14 19.27
CA ASP A 127 -14.56 -11.26 18.68
C ASP A 127 -14.47 -11.18 17.14
N PRO A 128 -13.58 -11.94 16.49
CA PRO A 128 -13.37 -11.87 15.04
C PRO A 128 -14.58 -12.33 14.22
N GLU A 129 -15.53 -13.08 14.81
CA GLU A 129 -16.80 -13.43 14.15
C GLU A 129 -17.81 -12.26 14.21
N ASN A 130 -17.69 -11.41 15.23
CA ASN A 130 -18.60 -10.30 15.49
C ASN A 130 -17.89 -8.93 15.67
N PRO A 131 -17.09 -8.45 14.70
CA PRO A 131 -16.55 -7.09 14.77
C PRO A 131 -17.61 -6.01 14.98
N GLU A 132 -17.29 -5.02 15.83
CA GLU A 132 -18.16 -3.90 16.19
C GLU A 132 -17.48 -2.55 15.90
N THR A 133 -18.17 -1.65 15.18
CA THR A 133 -17.70 -0.28 14.97
C THR A 133 -17.75 0.52 16.27
N VAL A 134 -16.59 0.99 16.73
CA VAL A 134 -16.44 1.83 17.93
C VAL A 134 -16.57 3.31 17.59
N ALA A 135 -15.89 3.75 16.52
CA ALA A 135 -15.84 5.15 16.12
C ALA A 135 -15.65 5.33 14.61
N PHE A 136 -15.97 6.54 14.13
CA PHE A 136 -15.65 6.98 12.78
C PHE A 136 -15.05 8.39 12.83
N TYR A 137 -13.83 8.51 12.34
CA TYR A 137 -13.11 9.77 12.16
C TYR A 137 -13.28 10.23 10.70
N GLU A 138 -14.19 11.17 10.47
CA GLU A 138 -14.49 11.70 9.13
C GLU A 138 -13.42 12.71 8.70
N THR A 139 -12.92 12.56 7.47
CA THR A 139 -11.89 13.43 6.87
C THR A 139 -12.42 14.14 5.62
N ASP A 140 -11.78 15.24 5.23
CA ASP A 140 -12.01 15.90 3.94
C ASP A 140 -10.99 15.50 2.86
N TYR A 141 -10.17 14.49 3.16
CA TYR A 141 -9.12 13.94 2.30
C TYR A 141 -9.19 12.41 2.22
N PRO A 142 -8.80 11.80 1.09
CA PRO A 142 -8.62 10.36 0.96
C PRO A 142 -7.45 9.85 1.81
N ILE A 143 -7.52 8.58 2.20
CA ILE A 143 -6.49 7.91 3.00
C ILE A 143 -6.11 6.63 2.26
N HIS A 144 -4.91 6.62 1.65
CA HIS A 144 -4.41 5.51 0.84
C HIS A 144 -3.97 4.33 1.69
N ASN A 145 -3.08 4.58 2.64
CA ASN A 145 -2.63 3.63 3.64
C ASN A 145 -2.69 4.26 5.03
N CYS A 146 -2.56 3.41 6.04
CA CYS A 146 -2.47 3.80 7.43
C CYS A 146 -1.51 2.90 8.19
N TYR A 147 -1.22 3.30 9.42
CA TYR A 147 -0.57 2.46 10.41
C TYR A 147 -1.24 2.65 11.76
N LEU A 148 -1.17 1.63 12.63
CA LEU A 148 -1.69 1.68 13.98
C LEU A 148 -0.59 1.29 14.98
N ASP A 149 -0.16 2.24 15.81
CA ASP A 149 0.81 2.02 16.89
C ASP A 149 0.17 2.36 18.25
N GLY A 150 -0.20 1.32 18.99
CA GLY A 150 -0.98 1.46 20.23
C GLY A 150 -2.29 2.21 20.00
N ASP A 151 -2.44 3.35 20.67
CA ASP A 151 -3.63 4.21 20.59
C ASP A 151 -3.52 5.30 19.51
N TYR A 152 -2.51 5.24 18.62
CA TYR A 152 -2.29 6.26 17.59
C TYR A 152 -2.38 5.67 16.19
N ALA A 153 -3.33 6.19 15.40
CA ALA A 153 -3.43 5.90 13.98
C ALA A 153 -2.68 6.97 13.17
N TYR A 154 -1.87 6.52 12.22
CA TYR A 154 -1.13 7.37 11.29
C TYR A 154 -1.78 7.23 9.92
N LEU A 155 -2.23 8.35 9.35
CA LEU A 155 -3.03 8.38 8.13
C LEU A 155 -2.29 9.13 7.03
N THR A 156 -2.25 8.55 5.83
CA THR A 156 -1.74 9.26 4.65
C THR A 156 -2.78 10.26 4.14
N GLY A 157 -2.74 11.51 4.63
CA GLY A 157 -3.73 12.55 4.35
C GLY A 157 -3.53 13.21 2.99
N ASN A 158 -3.89 12.54 1.90
CA ASN A 158 -3.62 13.02 0.54
C ASN A 158 -4.66 14.05 0.05
N ASP A 159 -4.60 15.25 0.62
CA ASP A 159 -5.53 16.35 0.34
C ASP A 159 -5.29 17.07 -1.01
N GLY A 160 -4.21 16.73 -1.72
CA GLY A 160 -3.79 17.38 -2.97
C GLY A 160 -3.18 18.78 -2.76
N GLY A 161 -2.98 19.18 -1.52
CA GLY A 161 -2.30 20.39 -1.10
C GLY A 161 -0.97 20.03 -0.46
N GLU A 162 -0.97 19.80 0.84
CA GLU A 162 0.25 19.47 1.59
C GLU A 162 0.57 17.97 1.58
N ASN A 163 -0.43 17.11 1.36
CA ASN A 163 -0.33 15.66 1.53
C ASN A 163 0.35 15.28 2.87
N PRO A 164 -0.20 15.68 4.03
CA PRO A 164 0.41 15.35 5.32
C PRO A 164 0.28 13.86 5.68
N VAL A 165 1.21 13.38 6.50
CA VAL A 165 0.88 12.32 7.47
C VAL A 165 0.15 12.96 8.65
N VAL A 166 -1.00 12.39 9.02
CA VAL A 166 -1.86 12.87 10.12
C VAL A 166 -1.87 11.82 11.22
N VAL A 167 -1.65 12.25 12.46
CA VAL A 167 -1.65 11.38 13.64
C VAL A 167 -2.94 11.61 14.43
N VAL A 168 -3.69 10.54 14.66
CA VAL A 168 -5.00 10.55 15.33
C VAL A 168 -4.92 9.70 16.59
N ASP A 169 -5.22 10.28 17.75
CA ASP A 169 -5.41 9.53 19.00
C ASP A 169 -6.78 8.85 18.97
N ILE A 170 -6.81 7.53 19.17
CA ILE A 170 -8.01 6.69 19.16
C ILE A 170 -8.35 6.09 20.54
N SER A 171 -7.69 6.53 21.61
CA SER A 171 -7.97 6.06 22.98
C SER A 171 -9.36 6.47 23.51
N GLY A 172 -10.04 7.39 22.81
CA GLY A 172 -11.37 7.90 23.11
C GLY A 172 -12.16 8.27 21.84
N GLU A 173 -12.80 9.44 21.84
CA GLU A 173 -13.33 10.00 20.59
C GLU A 173 -12.14 10.38 19.69
N PRO A 174 -12.03 9.85 18.46
CA PRO A 174 -10.85 10.08 17.64
C PRO A 174 -10.57 11.56 17.37
N GLU A 175 -9.34 12.01 17.64
CA GLU A 175 -8.92 13.40 17.42
C GLU A 175 -7.52 13.51 16.79
N GLU A 176 -7.35 14.46 15.86
CA GLU A 176 -6.02 14.77 15.30
C GLU A 176 -5.15 15.42 16.39
N VAL A 177 -4.01 14.81 16.67
CA VAL A 177 -3.05 15.27 17.68
C VAL A 177 -1.70 15.70 17.10
N GLY A 178 -1.39 15.28 15.88
CA GLY A 178 -0.13 15.58 15.21
C GLY A 178 -0.27 15.58 13.70
N ARG A 179 0.64 16.29 13.02
CA ARG A 179 0.74 16.30 11.56
C ARG A 179 2.14 16.66 11.10
N TRP A 180 2.52 16.18 9.93
CA TRP A 180 3.75 16.56 9.27
C TRP A 180 3.60 16.46 7.75
N SER A 181 4.22 17.38 7.01
CA SER A 181 4.21 17.40 5.55
C SER A 181 5.51 17.99 4.99
N LEU A 182 5.85 17.60 3.76
CA LEU A 182 7.03 18.12 3.06
C LEU A 182 7.00 19.66 2.91
N PRO A 183 5.90 20.29 2.47
CA PRO A 183 5.84 21.76 2.36
C PRO A 183 5.96 22.48 3.72
N ALA A 184 5.49 21.87 4.81
CA ALA A 184 5.64 22.44 6.15
C ALA A 184 7.08 22.35 6.67
N TYR A 185 7.83 21.33 6.25
CA TYR A 185 9.24 21.14 6.57
C TYR A 185 10.16 22.06 5.73
N ASP A 186 9.96 22.09 4.41
CA ASP A 186 10.70 22.91 3.46
C ASP A 186 9.78 23.44 2.34
N ASP A 187 9.65 24.77 2.28
CA ASP A 187 8.76 25.48 1.35
C ASP A 187 9.10 25.22 -0.13
N ALA A 188 10.30 24.73 -0.45
CA ALA A 188 10.63 24.31 -1.81
C ALA A 188 9.70 23.21 -2.35
N TRP A 189 9.13 22.38 -1.46
CA TRP A 189 8.16 21.35 -1.85
C TRP A 189 6.77 21.91 -2.17
N SER A 190 6.47 23.16 -1.80
CA SER A 190 5.20 23.83 -2.14
C SER A 190 5.02 24.00 -3.65
N ASP A 191 6.12 24.12 -4.40
CA ASP A 191 6.12 24.28 -5.86
C ASP A 191 6.11 22.94 -6.62
N VAL A 192 6.34 21.81 -5.92
CA VAL A 192 6.32 20.47 -6.52
C VAL A 192 4.88 19.98 -6.66
N ASP A 193 4.55 19.43 -7.83
CA ASP A 193 3.24 18.83 -8.08
C ASP A 193 2.92 17.76 -7.02
N SER A 194 1.77 17.89 -6.36
CA SER A 194 1.32 16.99 -5.29
C SER A 194 1.35 15.50 -5.69
N TRP A 195 1.21 15.20 -6.99
CA TRP A 195 1.34 13.85 -7.52
C TRP A 195 2.71 13.24 -7.18
N LEU A 196 3.79 13.98 -7.36
CA LEU A 196 5.18 13.48 -7.20
C LEU A 196 5.62 13.40 -5.73
N ARG A 197 4.77 13.81 -4.81
CA ARG A 197 5.00 13.84 -3.36
C ARG A 197 3.75 13.39 -2.60
N SER A 198 3.10 12.37 -3.14
CA SER A 198 2.00 11.70 -2.47
C SER A 198 2.57 10.82 -1.37
N THR A 199 2.10 11.00 -0.14
CA THR A 199 2.37 10.06 0.94
C THR A 199 1.59 8.78 0.63
N HIS A 200 2.27 7.79 0.06
CA HIS A 200 1.62 6.56 -0.33
C HIS A 200 1.48 5.62 0.85
N ASP A 201 2.52 5.49 1.66
CA ASP A 201 2.58 4.52 2.75
C ASP A 201 3.22 5.12 4.01
N VAL A 202 2.84 4.57 5.15
CA VAL A 202 3.40 4.90 6.47
C VAL A 202 3.61 3.63 7.27
N TRP A 203 4.83 3.45 7.76
CA TRP A 203 5.19 2.40 8.72
C TRP A 203 5.68 3.03 10.02
N VAL A 204 5.23 2.54 11.18
CA VAL A 204 5.68 3.07 12.49
C VAL A 204 6.26 1.95 13.35
N GLN A 205 7.47 2.17 13.87
CA GLN A 205 8.12 1.24 14.78
C GLN A 205 9.07 1.98 15.72
N ASP A 206 9.01 1.64 17.00
CA ASP A 206 9.93 2.13 18.04
C ASP A 206 10.06 3.67 18.09
N GLY A 207 8.95 4.39 17.91
CA GLY A 207 8.92 5.85 17.92
C GLY A 207 9.50 6.50 16.66
N ARG A 208 9.60 5.76 15.55
CA ARG A 208 9.95 6.29 14.23
C ARG A 208 8.85 6.00 13.22
N ALA A 209 8.55 6.96 12.36
CA ALA A 209 7.69 6.77 11.19
C ALA A 209 8.53 6.80 9.91
N TYR A 210 8.21 5.92 8.97
CA TYR A 210 8.83 5.82 7.65
C TYR A 210 7.73 6.09 6.62
N LEU A 211 7.94 7.10 5.78
CA LEU A 211 6.95 7.60 4.82
C LEU A 211 7.46 7.34 3.40
N ALA A 212 6.67 6.63 2.61
CA ALA A 212 6.94 6.46 1.18
C ALA A 212 6.29 7.64 0.42
N GLU A 213 7.10 8.61 -0.01
CA GLU A 213 6.64 9.88 -0.62
C GLU A 213 6.95 9.91 -2.14
N TRP A 214 6.77 8.79 -2.82
CA TRP A 214 6.96 8.67 -4.27
C TRP A 214 8.31 9.23 -4.76
N ASP A 215 8.30 10.23 -5.64
CA ASP A 215 9.48 10.85 -6.24
C ASP A 215 10.19 11.82 -5.27
N ALA A 216 9.53 12.20 -4.17
CA ALA A 216 10.18 12.88 -3.06
C ALA A 216 11.02 11.92 -2.19
N GLY A 217 10.94 10.61 -2.43
CA GLY A 217 11.74 9.58 -1.76
C GLY A 217 11.10 9.04 -0.48
N THR A 218 11.90 8.39 0.35
CA THR A 218 11.45 7.80 1.61
C THR A 218 11.96 8.61 2.80
N TRP A 219 11.03 9.12 3.62
CA TRP A 219 11.31 10.03 4.73
C TRP A 219 11.17 9.36 6.09
N ILE A 220 12.06 9.69 7.02
CA ILE A 220 12.10 9.12 8.37
C ILE A 220 11.85 10.24 9.38
N LEU A 221 10.84 10.05 10.23
CA LEU A 221 10.44 10.96 11.28
C LEU A 221 10.65 10.35 12.67
N ASP A 222 10.99 11.18 13.66
CA ASP A 222 10.82 10.89 15.08
C ASP A 222 9.35 11.17 15.45
N VAL A 223 8.68 10.14 15.94
CA VAL A 223 7.30 10.17 16.44
C VAL A 223 7.22 9.59 17.86
N SER A 224 8.33 9.63 18.60
CA SER A 224 8.36 9.22 20.00
C SER A 224 7.43 10.06 20.89
N ASP A 225 7.17 11.31 20.46
CA ASP A 225 5.97 12.07 20.81
C ASP A 225 5.07 12.18 19.57
N PRO A 226 3.93 11.46 19.51
CA PRO A 226 3.04 11.46 18.34
C PRO A 226 2.39 12.82 18.07
N THR A 227 2.43 13.74 19.04
CA THR A 227 1.87 15.09 18.90
C THR A 227 2.84 16.08 18.24
N GLU A 228 4.13 15.74 18.18
CA GLU A 228 5.18 16.57 17.58
C GLU A 228 6.08 15.75 16.62
N PRO A 229 5.55 15.18 15.52
CA PRO A 229 6.39 14.50 14.53
C PRO A 229 7.49 15.41 13.99
N SER A 230 8.72 14.91 13.90
CA SER A 230 9.86 15.71 13.44
C SER A 230 10.82 14.95 12.55
N TYR A 231 11.46 15.66 11.62
CA TYR A 231 12.35 15.06 10.62
C TYR A 231 13.65 14.51 11.22
N LEU A 232 14.04 13.29 10.84
CA LEU A 232 15.33 12.67 11.17
C LEU A 232 16.27 12.55 9.96
N GLY A 233 15.75 12.02 8.85
CA GLY A 233 16.53 11.67 7.67
C GLY A 233 15.63 11.28 6.51
N HIS A 234 16.18 11.15 5.32
CA HIS A 234 15.48 10.59 4.17
C HIS A 234 16.50 9.94 3.22
N LEU A 235 15.99 9.16 2.28
CA LEU A 235 16.77 8.50 1.24
C LEU A 235 16.00 8.49 -0.07
N GLY A 236 16.72 8.32 -1.17
CA GLY A 236 16.13 8.38 -2.50
C GLY A 236 15.55 9.76 -2.81
N GLY A 237 14.58 9.79 -3.71
CA GLY A 237 13.93 11.03 -4.16
C GLY A 237 14.80 11.92 -5.03
N ARG A 238 14.16 12.91 -5.66
CA ARG A 238 14.81 13.94 -6.47
C ARG A 238 14.74 15.30 -5.77
N PRO A 239 15.70 16.22 -6.06
CA PRO A 239 15.64 17.58 -5.52
C PRO A 239 14.32 18.28 -5.89
N PRO A 240 13.71 19.05 -4.96
CA PRO A 240 12.41 19.67 -5.21
C PRO A 240 12.44 20.68 -6.37
N ASP A 241 13.55 21.38 -6.59
CA ASP A 241 13.71 22.32 -7.70
C ASP A 241 13.70 21.60 -9.05
N GLU A 242 14.27 20.41 -9.15
CA GLU A 242 14.20 19.61 -10.37
C GLU A 242 12.79 19.07 -10.66
N LEU A 243 12.05 18.68 -9.62
CA LEU A 243 10.68 18.18 -9.76
C LEU A 243 9.70 19.32 -10.08
N ALA A 244 9.90 20.50 -9.50
CA ALA A 244 9.08 21.68 -9.75
C ALA A 244 9.21 22.23 -11.20
N ASP A 245 10.36 22.00 -11.84
CA ASP A 245 10.61 22.42 -13.22
C ASP A 245 9.93 21.53 -14.28
N LEU A 246 9.34 20.39 -13.88
CA LEU A 246 8.68 19.45 -14.80
C LEU A 246 7.37 20.02 -15.37
N THR A 247 7.15 19.80 -16.66
CA THR A 247 5.85 20.08 -17.28
C THR A 247 4.80 19.06 -16.84
N SER A 248 3.51 19.39 -16.95
CA SER A 248 2.43 18.45 -16.62
C SER A 248 2.44 17.13 -17.41
N ARG A 249 3.12 17.09 -18.57
CA ARG A 249 3.33 15.84 -19.33
C ARG A 249 4.46 15.01 -18.71
N GLU A 250 5.53 15.65 -18.26
CA GLU A 250 6.69 15.01 -17.64
C GLU A 250 6.34 14.48 -16.25
N VAL A 251 5.57 15.23 -15.44
CA VAL A 251 5.07 14.80 -14.11
C VAL A 251 4.45 13.40 -14.16
N ARG A 252 3.61 13.12 -15.16
CA ARG A 252 2.95 11.81 -15.29
C ARG A 252 3.90 10.70 -15.67
N HIS A 253 4.91 11.02 -16.46
CA HIS A 253 5.89 10.05 -16.88
C HIS A 253 6.83 9.72 -15.72
N GLU A 254 7.26 10.76 -15.00
CA GLU A 254 8.12 10.68 -13.82
C GLU A 254 7.51 9.74 -12.78
N GLY A 255 6.32 10.05 -12.26
CA GLY A 255 5.72 9.29 -11.16
C GLY A 255 5.27 7.85 -11.48
N VAL A 256 5.46 7.35 -12.71
CA VAL A 256 5.17 5.94 -13.06
C VAL A 256 6.38 5.21 -13.64
N THR A 257 7.54 5.86 -13.70
CA THR A 257 8.78 5.25 -14.21
C THR A 257 9.89 5.35 -13.17
N PRO A 258 10.88 4.43 -13.19
CA PRO A 258 12.05 4.58 -12.33
C PRO A 258 12.80 5.90 -12.58
N PRO A 259 13.45 6.49 -11.56
CA PRO A 259 13.74 5.91 -10.25
C PRO A 259 12.70 6.18 -9.16
N GLY A 260 11.63 6.94 -9.45
CA GLY A 260 10.65 7.38 -8.47
C GLY A 260 9.61 6.32 -8.08
N ASN A 261 8.49 6.83 -7.56
CA ASN A 261 7.39 6.05 -6.99
C ASN A 261 7.83 5.09 -5.87
N ASP A 262 8.55 5.61 -4.86
CA ASP A 262 8.68 4.94 -3.55
C ASP A 262 7.28 4.70 -2.98
N HIS A 263 6.87 3.44 -2.93
CA HIS A 263 5.46 3.03 -2.83
C HIS A 263 5.13 2.36 -1.51
N PHE A 264 5.99 1.47 -1.01
CA PHE A 264 5.74 0.74 0.23
C PHE A 264 7.03 0.61 1.04
N VAL A 265 6.91 0.74 2.36
CA VAL A 265 8.04 0.69 3.27
C VAL A 265 7.74 -0.17 4.49
N THR A 266 8.76 -0.89 4.96
CA THR A 266 8.74 -1.57 6.27
C THR A 266 10.18 -1.74 6.74
N VAL A 267 10.37 -2.07 8.02
CA VAL A 267 11.69 -2.25 8.62
C VAL A 267 11.84 -3.62 9.28
N SER A 268 13.08 -4.05 9.47
CA SER A 268 13.38 -5.26 10.26
C SER A 268 12.91 -5.11 11.71
N ASP A 269 12.73 -6.24 12.39
CA ASP A 269 12.33 -6.31 13.81
C ASP A 269 13.19 -5.46 14.75
N ASP A 270 14.47 -5.24 14.40
CA ASP A 270 15.41 -4.42 15.18
C ASP A 270 15.53 -2.97 14.71
N GLY A 271 14.79 -2.58 13.66
CA GLY A 271 14.73 -1.23 13.10
C GLY A 271 16.03 -0.77 12.44
N THR A 272 16.92 -1.69 12.06
CA THR A 272 18.23 -1.36 11.44
C THR A 272 18.25 -1.54 9.92
N LEU A 273 17.31 -2.28 9.36
CA LEU A 273 17.16 -2.49 7.92
C LEU A 273 15.83 -1.90 7.47
N LEU A 274 15.86 -1.11 6.39
CA LEU A 274 14.67 -0.57 5.73
C LEU A 274 14.56 -1.17 4.33
N GLY A 275 13.37 -1.68 4.01
CA GLY A 275 13.00 -2.06 2.66
C GLY A 275 12.15 -0.97 2.03
N VAL A 276 12.46 -0.60 0.79
CA VAL A 276 11.66 0.33 -0.02
C VAL A 276 11.25 -0.38 -1.30
N GLY A 277 9.95 -0.63 -1.45
CA GLY A 277 9.35 -1.12 -2.69
C GLY A 277 8.96 0.06 -3.57
N ARG A 278 9.30 -0.02 -4.85
CA ARG A 278 8.88 0.98 -5.84
C ARG A 278 7.86 0.38 -6.80
N GLU A 279 6.85 1.17 -7.15
CA GLU A 279 5.79 0.75 -8.06
C GLU A 279 5.96 1.45 -9.42
N SER A 280 6.61 0.81 -10.37
CA SER A 280 6.94 1.48 -11.63
C SER A 280 6.72 0.59 -12.84
N TRP A 281 6.74 1.20 -14.02
CA TRP A 281 6.51 0.50 -15.28
C TRP A 281 7.44 1.03 -16.36
N ALA A 282 7.49 0.27 -17.45
CA ALA A 282 8.09 0.75 -18.67
C ALA A 282 7.16 1.74 -19.39
N ALA A 283 7.76 2.75 -20.01
CA ALA A 283 7.04 3.74 -20.81
C ALA A 283 7.66 3.85 -22.21
N ASN A 284 6.81 4.11 -23.21
CA ASN A 284 7.29 4.35 -24.57
C ASN A 284 7.70 5.81 -24.73
N THR A 285 8.93 6.04 -25.17
CA THR A 285 9.45 7.35 -25.58
C THR A 285 9.62 7.38 -27.09
N GLU A 286 9.56 8.60 -27.66
CA GLU A 286 9.73 8.80 -29.10
C GLU A 286 11.18 8.55 -29.56
N GLU A 287 12.16 8.72 -28.67
CA GLU A 287 13.59 8.68 -28.99
C GLU A 287 14.22 7.30 -28.73
N ASP A 288 13.94 6.69 -27.58
CA ASP A 288 14.63 5.47 -27.11
C ASP A 288 13.75 4.22 -27.16
N GLY A 289 12.47 4.36 -27.54
CA GLY A 289 11.50 3.27 -27.48
C GLY A 289 11.10 2.98 -26.04
N LEU A 290 11.16 1.72 -25.62
CA LEU A 290 10.72 1.31 -24.29
C LEU A 290 11.81 1.60 -23.26
N VAL A 291 11.55 2.51 -22.32
CA VAL A 291 12.47 2.89 -21.23
C VAL A 291 11.86 2.55 -19.86
N GLY A 292 12.72 2.42 -18.85
CA GLY A 292 12.30 2.03 -17.49
C GLY A 292 11.89 0.56 -17.41
N GLY A 293 10.93 0.28 -16.54
CA GLY A 293 10.46 -1.08 -16.25
C GLY A 293 9.96 -1.20 -14.82
N PRO A 294 9.37 -2.35 -14.47
CA PRO A 294 9.05 -2.72 -13.10
C PRO A 294 10.22 -2.47 -12.17
N SER A 295 9.94 -1.93 -10.99
CA SER A 295 10.92 -1.75 -9.92
C SER A 295 10.84 -2.88 -8.89
N GLY A 296 11.96 -3.05 -8.19
CA GLY A 296 12.16 -4.04 -7.14
C GLY A 296 11.91 -3.51 -5.73
N ILE A 297 12.48 -4.23 -4.77
CA ILE A 297 12.59 -3.83 -3.36
C ILE A 297 14.07 -3.52 -3.10
N THR A 298 14.39 -2.29 -2.71
CA THR A 298 15.76 -1.92 -2.31
C THR A 298 15.90 -1.97 -0.79
N LEU A 299 16.98 -2.57 -0.31
CA LEU A 299 17.34 -2.71 1.09
C LEU A 299 18.37 -1.65 1.48
N TYR A 300 18.15 -0.97 2.60
CA TYR A 300 18.99 0.09 3.14
C TYR A 300 19.36 -0.21 4.60
N ASP A 301 20.64 -0.07 4.95
CA ASP A 301 21.08 0.04 6.35
C ASP A 301 20.66 1.41 6.88
N ILE A 302 19.88 1.42 7.95
CA ILE A 302 19.39 2.60 8.66
C ILE A 302 19.69 2.53 10.17
N ALA A 303 20.73 1.81 10.56
CA ALA A 303 21.20 1.80 11.95
C ALA A 303 21.49 3.22 12.46
N ASP A 304 21.98 4.09 11.58
CA ASP A 304 21.88 5.54 11.71
C ASP A 304 20.84 6.08 10.70
N PRO A 305 19.64 6.51 11.14
CA PRO A 305 18.60 7.01 10.23
C PRO A 305 18.98 8.32 9.54
N THR A 306 20.04 9.00 10.00
CA THR A 306 20.53 10.24 9.37
C THR A 306 21.52 9.98 8.23
N GLU A 307 22.06 8.75 8.13
CA GLU A 307 22.98 8.33 7.07
C GLU A 307 22.58 6.97 6.45
N PRO A 308 21.40 6.84 5.80
CA PRO A 308 20.99 5.60 5.16
C PRO A 308 21.98 5.15 4.08
N ALA A 309 22.28 3.85 4.04
CA ALA A 309 23.18 3.27 3.05
C ALA A 309 22.51 2.13 2.26
N GLU A 310 22.48 2.24 0.93
CA GLU A 310 21.96 1.20 0.06
C GLU A 310 22.82 -0.08 0.14
N LEU A 311 22.16 -1.24 0.25
CA LEU A 311 22.81 -2.54 0.36
C LEU A 311 22.61 -3.40 -0.90
N ALA A 312 21.36 -3.64 -1.28
CA ALA A 312 21.01 -4.49 -2.41
C ALA A 312 19.59 -4.19 -2.92
N THR A 313 19.29 -4.62 -4.14
CA THR A 313 17.94 -4.61 -4.70
C THR A 313 17.51 -6.02 -5.06
N ILE A 314 16.29 -6.39 -4.67
CA ILE A 314 15.61 -7.60 -5.11
C ILE A 314 14.84 -7.26 -6.39
N ASP A 315 15.26 -7.84 -7.51
CA ASP A 315 14.68 -7.54 -8.82
C ASP A 315 13.25 -8.10 -8.97
N PRO A 316 12.37 -7.36 -9.67
CA PRO A 316 11.05 -7.85 -10.00
C PRO A 316 11.09 -9.00 -11.00
N PRO A 317 10.07 -9.88 -11.02
CA PRO A 317 9.90 -10.86 -12.08
C PRO A 317 9.85 -10.21 -13.48
N ALA A 318 10.66 -10.71 -14.41
CA ALA A 318 10.67 -10.19 -15.77
C ALA A 318 9.34 -10.45 -16.51
N SER A 319 8.83 -9.41 -17.19
CA SER A 319 7.61 -9.43 -17.99
C SER A 319 7.90 -9.05 -19.44
N ASP A 320 7.28 -9.76 -20.40
CA ASP A 320 7.38 -9.41 -21.83
C ASP A 320 6.53 -8.18 -22.21
N ALA A 321 5.67 -7.73 -21.29
CA ALA A 321 4.84 -6.54 -21.41
C ALA A 321 4.94 -5.67 -20.15
N PRO A 322 6.10 -5.04 -19.90
CA PRO A 322 6.40 -4.35 -18.64
C PRO A 322 5.76 -2.97 -18.51
N THR A 323 4.85 -2.58 -19.40
CA THR A 323 4.20 -1.27 -19.39
C THR A 323 3.06 -1.19 -18.39
N TYR A 324 2.60 0.03 -18.08
CA TYR A 324 1.44 0.26 -17.21
C TYR A 324 0.17 -0.44 -17.73
N GLY A 325 -0.02 -0.57 -19.04
CA GLY A 325 -1.14 -1.33 -19.63
C GLY A 325 -0.86 -2.82 -19.84
N GLY A 326 0.27 -3.33 -19.35
CA GLY A 326 0.74 -4.69 -19.59
C GLY A 326 0.60 -5.62 -18.37
N THR A 327 1.54 -6.54 -18.23
CA THR A 327 1.57 -7.51 -17.14
C THR A 327 2.40 -6.98 -15.98
N TRP A 328 1.72 -6.64 -14.89
CA TRP A 328 2.30 -6.03 -13.70
C TRP A 328 3.10 -7.01 -12.87
N THR A 329 4.32 -6.62 -12.55
CA THR A 329 5.33 -7.45 -11.88
C THR A 329 6.22 -6.65 -10.92
N THR A 330 5.91 -5.36 -10.72
CA THR A 330 6.62 -4.49 -9.79
C THR A 330 6.32 -4.89 -8.34
N ALA A 331 7.20 -4.53 -7.42
CA ALA A 331 6.98 -4.76 -5.99
C ALA A 331 5.68 -4.06 -5.52
N HIS A 332 4.96 -4.71 -4.61
CA HIS A 332 3.87 -4.08 -3.86
C HIS A 332 4.15 -4.25 -2.35
N ASN A 333 3.21 -4.74 -1.54
CA ASN A 333 3.40 -4.80 -0.08
C ASN A 333 4.22 -6.05 0.32
N PHE A 334 5.21 -5.85 1.19
CA PHE A 334 6.11 -6.90 1.67
C PHE A 334 6.33 -6.80 3.18
N GLU A 335 6.91 -7.84 3.79
CA GLU A 335 7.14 -7.90 5.23
C GLU A 335 8.54 -8.46 5.55
N PHE A 336 9.18 -7.88 6.56
CA PHE A 336 10.32 -8.48 7.25
C PHE A 336 9.86 -9.35 8.43
N HIS A 337 10.45 -10.52 8.59
CA HIS A 337 10.28 -11.33 9.79
C HIS A 337 11.56 -12.11 10.10
N GLY A 338 12.29 -11.70 11.14
CA GLY A 338 13.65 -12.17 11.38
C GLY A 338 14.55 -12.00 10.15
N ASP A 339 15.26 -13.06 9.76
CA ASP A 339 16.17 -13.05 8.59
C ASP A 339 15.43 -13.30 7.26
N ARG A 340 14.13 -12.99 7.16
CA ARG A 340 13.31 -13.29 5.98
C ARG A 340 12.57 -12.06 5.47
N LEU A 341 12.42 -11.99 4.15
CA LEU A 341 11.54 -11.02 3.48
C LEU A 341 10.50 -11.76 2.62
N TYR A 342 9.23 -11.41 2.82
CA TYR A 342 8.05 -11.96 2.13
C TYR A 342 7.50 -10.87 1.23
N SER A 343 7.40 -11.10 -0.08
CA SER A 343 7.01 -10.03 -1.03
C SER A 343 5.95 -10.47 -2.03
N SER A 344 5.06 -9.53 -2.36
CA SER A 344 4.09 -9.63 -3.46
C SER A 344 4.57 -8.85 -4.69
N TRP A 345 4.17 -9.33 -5.87
CA TRP A 345 4.65 -8.84 -7.16
C TRP A 345 3.53 -8.79 -8.20
N TYR A 346 2.29 -8.45 -7.84
CA TYR A 346 1.14 -8.54 -8.75
C TYR A 346 1.05 -9.91 -9.45
N ARG A 347 1.01 -9.94 -10.79
CA ARG A 347 1.01 -11.19 -11.57
C ARG A 347 2.36 -11.90 -11.54
N GLY A 348 3.41 -11.22 -11.10
CA GLY A 348 4.72 -11.79 -10.79
C GLY A 348 4.71 -12.80 -9.66
N GLY A 349 3.66 -12.80 -8.82
CA GLY A 349 3.45 -13.81 -7.78
C GLY A 349 3.86 -13.35 -6.39
N VAL A 350 4.26 -14.32 -5.57
CA VAL A 350 4.87 -14.11 -4.25
C VAL A 350 6.29 -14.67 -4.24
N LYS A 351 7.15 -14.08 -3.41
CA LYS A 351 8.52 -14.56 -3.18
C LYS A 351 8.89 -14.53 -1.70
N ARG A 352 9.85 -15.38 -1.33
CA ARG A 352 10.59 -15.26 -0.07
C ARG A 352 12.08 -15.18 -0.31
N HIS A 353 12.75 -14.34 0.45
CA HIS A 353 14.20 -14.19 0.43
C HIS A 353 14.78 -14.43 1.82
N ASP A 354 15.96 -15.05 1.88
CA ASP A 354 16.87 -15.01 3.02
C ASP A 354 17.64 -13.69 2.96
N ILE A 355 17.56 -12.91 4.03
CA ILE A 355 18.22 -11.61 4.17
C ILE A 355 19.17 -11.57 5.37
N SER A 356 19.60 -12.73 5.87
CA SER A 356 20.64 -12.81 6.92
C SER A 356 21.96 -12.11 6.52
N ASP A 357 22.19 -11.97 5.21
CA ASP A 357 23.12 -11.02 4.61
C ASP A 357 22.34 -10.06 3.70
N PRO A 358 21.91 -8.88 4.21
CA PRO A 358 21.05 -7.97 3.45
C PRO A 358 21.76 -7.32 2.25
N SER A 359 23.08 -7.40 2.16
CA SER A 359 23.84 -7.00 0.96
C SER A 359 23.82 -8.07 -0.14
N ASN A 360 23.33 -9.27 0.15
CA ASN A 360 23.23 -10.38 -0.81
C ASN A 360 21.98 -11.23 -0.51
N PRO A 361 20.77 -10.69 -0.71
CA PRO A 361 19.54 -11.43 -0.50
C PRO A 361 19.46 -12.67 -1.39
N VAL A 362 19.02 -13.79 -0.84
CA VAL A 362 18.94 -15.09 -1.55
C VAL A 362 17.49 -15.52 -1.67
N GLU A 363 16.99 -15.65 -2.90
CA GLU A 363 15.64 -16.19 -3.14
C GLU A 363 15.53 -17.63 -2.61
N LEU A 364 14.52 -17.88 -1.78
CA LEU A 364 14.24 -19.18 -1.13
C LEU A 364 13.06 -19.88 -1.77
N THR A 365 12.04 -19.11 -2.17
CA THR A 365 10.82 -19.64 -2.75
C THR A 365 10.13 -18.60 -3.62
N TRP A 366 9.36 -19.07 -4.58
CA TRP A 366 8.44 -18.24 -5.34
C TRP A 366 7.26 -19.05 -5.88
N TRP A 367 6.16 -18.36 -6.15
CA TRP A 367 4.99 -18.95 -6.81
C TRP A 367 4.21 -17.89 -7.57
N ARG A 368 3.68 -18.26 -8.73
CA ARG A 368 2.74 -17.41 -9.48
C ARG A 368 1.72 -18.22 -10.28
N ASP A 369 0.56 -17.61 -10.48
CA ASP A 369 -0.42 -18.00 -11.48
C ASP A 369 -1.00 -16.73 -12.14
N PRO A 370 -0.32 -16.15 -13.14
CA PRO A 370 -0.69 -14.85 -13.70
C PRO A 370 -2.02 -14.84 -14.46
N ALA A 371 -2.61 -16.03 -14.71
CA ALA A 371 -3.93 -16.17 -15.31
C ALA A 371 -5.06 -16.06 -14.27
N ALA A 372 -4.77 -16.36 -13.00
CA ALA A 372 -5.76 -16.41 -11.93
C ALA A 372 -5.52 -15.36 -10.83
N ALA A 373 -4.27 -15.01 -10.54
CA ALA A 373 -3.90 -14.22 -9.37
C ALA A 373 -3.05 -13.00 -9.71
N SER A 374 -3.26 -11.93 -8.94
CA SER A 374 -2.43 -10.73 -8.95
C SER A 374 -2.25 -10.25 -7.51
N PHE A 375 -1.09 -10.48 -6.90
CA PHE A 375 -0.90 -10.29 -5.46
C PHE A 375 -0.69 -8.83 -5.04
N TRP A 376 -1.35 -8.46 -3.94
CA TRP A 376 -1.30 -7.12 -3.33
C TRP A 376 -0.37 -7.08 -2.11
N SER A 377 -0.56 -7.98 -1.14
CA SER A 377 0.32 -8.11 0.02
C SER A 377 0.77 -9.54 0.25
N ALA A 378 1.86 -9.72 1.00
CA ALA A 378 2.30 -10.99 1.54
C ALA A 378 2.74 -10.79 2.99
N GLN A 379 2.14 -11.53 3.92
CA GLN A 379 2.43 -11.43 5.36
C GLN A 379 2.59 -12.80 6.03
N VAL A 380 3.50 -12.89 7.00
CA VAL A 380 3.73 -14.06 7.82
C VAL A 380 2.51 -14.32 8.69
N ALA A 381 2.04 -15.58 8.68
CA ALA A 381 0.92 -16.01 9.51
C ALA A 381 1.46 -16.75 10.75
N VAL A 382 1.86 -18.00 10.58
CA VAL A 382 2.53 -18.78 11.63
C VAL A 382 3.99 -19.00 11.21
N PRO A 383 4.97 -18.33 11.84
CA PRO A 383 6.37 -18.42 11.45
C PRO A 383 6.89 -19.86 11.41
N GLY A 384 7.50 -20.24 10.29
CA GLY A 384 7.98 -21.59 10.01
C GLY A 384 6.90 -22.57 9.54
N GLU A 385 5.63 -22.17 9.50
CA GLU A 385 4.51 -22.99 9.06
C GLU A 385 3.80 -22.37 7.85
N THR A 386 3.31 -21.14 7.97
CA THR A 386 2.48 -20.46 6.95
C THR A 386 2.77 -18.97 6.79
N PHE A 387 2.50 -18.47 5.59
CA PHE A 387 2.28 -17.04 5.32
C PHE A 387 1.06 -16.90 4.41
N VAL A 388 0.45 -15.73 4.39
CA VAL A 388 -0.73 -15.42 3.57
C VAL A 388 -0.39 -14.37 2.52
N ALA A 389 -1.13 -14.37 1.43
CA ALA A 389 -1.05 -13.30 0.44
C ALA A 389 -2.41 -13.02 -0.15
N SER A 390 -2.80 -11.75 -0.19
CA SER A 390 -4.02 -11.31 -0.82
C SER A 390 -3.81 -11.08 -2.31
N ASP A 391 -4.81 -11.47 -3.11
CA ASP A 391 -4.82 -11.24 -4.53
C ASP A 391 -5.99 -10.34 -4.93
N MET A 392 -5.76 -9.42 -5.86
CA MET A 392 -6.75 -8.43 -6.30
C MET A 392 -7.62 -8.87 -7.48
N GLY A 393 -7.49 -10.12 -7.92
CA GLY A 393 -8.24 -10.74 -9.00
C GLY A 393 -7.68 -10.48 -10.40
N VAL A 394 -7.95 -11.43 -11.31
CA VAL A 394 -7.64 -11.34 -12.75
C VAL A 394 -8.88 -11.74 -13.58
N PRO A 395 -9.49 -10.83 -14.37
CA PRO A 395 -9.20 -9.40 -14.51
C PRO A 395 -9.45 -8.65 -13.18
N ARG A 396 -8.90 -7.43 -13.06
CA ARG A 396 -8.91 -6.68 -11.79
C ARG A 396 -10.29 -6.65 -11.13
N ARG A 397 -10.31 -6.83 -9.81
CA ARG A 397 -11.53 -6.80 -8.97
C ARG A 397 -12.51 -7.95 -9.25
N GLN A 398 -12.09 -9.01 -9.94
CA GLN A 398 -12.88 -10.23 -10.16
C GLN A 398 -12.08 -11.46 -9.73
N GLY A 399 -12.70 -12.36 -8.96
CA GLY A 399 -12.04 -13.60 -8.52
C GLY A 399 -10.89 -13.34 -7.54
N ALA A 400 -11.02 -12.33 -6.68
CA ALA A 400 -10.05 -12.00 -5.65
C ALA A 400 -10.15 -12.99 -4.48
N GLU A 401 -9.01 -13.45 -4.00
CA GLU A 401 -8.87 -14.48 -2.96
C GLU A 401 -7.76 -14.10 -1.96
N LEU A 402 -7.83 -14.71 -0.78
CA LEU A 402 -6.72 -14.80 0.16
C LEU A 402 -6.11 -16.20 0.03
N TYR A 403 -4.81 -16.27 -0.26
CA TYR A 403 -4.06 -17.52 -0.36
C TYR A 403 -3.28 -17.79 0.92
N VAL A 404 -3.18 -19.07 1.30
CA VAL A 404 -2.31 -19.54 2.39
C VAL A 404 -1.19 -20.38 1.80
N PHE A 405 0.05 -20.01 2.09
CA PHE A 405 1.26 -20.63 1.56
C PHE A 405 2.09 -21.34 2.64
N PRO A 406 2.84 -22.39 2.26
CA PRO A 406 3.85 -22.99 3.14
C PRO A 406 5.02 -22.04 3.39
N ASP A 407 5.46 -21.93 4.64
CA ASP A 407 6.60 -21.10 5.03
C ASP A 407 7.97 -21.84 4.92
N HIS A 408 8.23 -22.51 3.79
CA HIS A 408 9.52 -23.17 3.54
C HIS A 408 10.07 -22.87 2.15
N ALA A 409 11.36 -23.13 1.94
CA ALA A 409 12.00 -23.01 0.63
C ALA A 409 11.40 -24.03 -0.36
N GLY A 410 11.34 -23.69 -1.63
CA GLY A 410 10.83 -24.58 -2.67
C GLY A 410 10.69 -23.89 -4.03
N ASP A 411 10.47 -24.70 -5.07
CA ASP A 411 10.27 -24.20 -6.43
C ASP A 411 8.90 -24.68 -6.95
N GLN A 412 8.19 -23.79 -7.63
CA GLN A 412 7.04 -24.16 -8.43
C GLN A 412 7.49 -24.95 -9.66
N ALA A 413 6.88 -26.10 -9.92
CA ALA A 413 7.12 -26.83 -11.17
C ALA A 413 6.38 -26.17 -12.33
N ASP A 414 6.99 -26.21 -13.52
CA ASP A 414 6.39 -25.75 -14.78
C ASP A 414 5.82 -24.33 -14.69
N ALA A 415 6.63 -23.41 -14.16
CA ALA A 415 6.15 -22.07 -13.87
C ALA A 415 5.60 -21.35 -15.12
N PRO A 416 4.40 -20.77 -15.04
CA PRO A 416 3.74 -20.14 -16.17
C PRO A 416 4.52 -18.90 -16.61
N ALA A 417 4.51 -18.58 -17.91
CA ALA A 417 5.20 -17.41 -18.44
C ALA A 417 4.45 -16.11 -18.10
N LEU A 418 5.18 -15.01 -17.97
CA LEU A 418 4.62 -13.65 -17.78
C LEU A 418 4.44 -12.99 -19.15
N THR A 419 3.60 -13.60 -19.97
CA THR A 419 3.26 -13.11 -21.32
C THR A 419 1.95 -12.33 -21.28
N ASN A 420 1.80 -11.37 -22.20
CA ASN A 420 0.49 -10.78 -22.48
C ASN A 420 -0.42 -11.85 -23.12
N GLU A 421 -1.17 -12.58 -22.30
CA GLU A 421 -2.42 -13.18 -22.75
C GLU A 421 -3.35 -12.00 -23.05
N THR A 422 -3.47 -11.62 -24.32
CA THR A 422 -4.50 -10.68 -24.74
C THR A 422 -5.85 -11.34 -24.50
N THR A 423 -6.42 -11.16 -23.30
CA THR A 423 -7.87 -11.12 -23.15
C THR A 423 -8.32 -9.84 -23.84
N THR A 424 -8.50 -9.94 -25.15
CA THR A 424 -9.28 -9.00 -25.94
C THR A 424 -10.69 -9.01 -25.39
N ASP A 425 -10.92 -8.16 -24.40
CA ASP A 425 -12.17 -7.48 -24.00
C ASP A 425 -11.93 -6.87 -22.61
N ASP A 426 -10.92 -6.02 -22.51
CA ASP A 426 -10.95 -4.93 -21.53
C ASP A 426 -11.56 -3.73 -22.27
N PRO A 427 -12.82 -3.35 -22.02
CA PRO A 427 -13.49 -2.29 -22.78
C PRO A 427 -12.84 -0.91 -22.58
N ASP A 428 -11.87 -0.78 -21.67
CA ASP A 428 -11.25 0.51 -21.34
C ASP A 428 -9.92 0.80 -22.07
N VAL A 429 -9.54 -0.01 -23.06
CA VAL A 429 -8.43 0.34 -23.96
C VAL A 429 -8.96 1.04 -25.21
N ILE A 430 -9.30 2.33 -25.10
CA ILE A 430 -9.51 3.15 -26.30
C ILE A 430 -8.16 3.68 -26.80
N THR A 431 -7.58 2.96 -27.77
CA THR A 431 -6.53 3.50 -28.64
C THR A 431 -7.08 4.67 -29.45
N ALA A 432 -6.56 5.88 -29.24
CA ALA A 432 -6.91 7.05 -30.02
C ALA A 432 -6.48 6.87 -31.49
N SER A 433 -7.43 6.61 -32.39
CA SER A 433 -7.24 6.74 -33.83
C SER A 433 -7.81 8.07 -34.33
N PRO A 434 -7.08 8.85 -35.15
CA PRO A 434 -7.53 10.15 -35.62
C PRO A 434 -8.54 9.98 -36.76
N THR A 435 -9.72 10.59 -36.64
CA THR A 435 -10.72 10.63 -37.72
C THR A 435 -10.70 12.01 -38.42
N PRO A 436 -10.82 12.07 -39.76
CA PRO A 436 -10.24 13.14 -40.57
C PRO A 436 -11.16 14.36 -40.73
N THR A 437 -10.51 15.50 -40.97
CA THR A 437 -11.12 16.80 -41.25
C THR A 437 -12.01 16.78 -42.50
N ALA A 438 -13.23 17.29 -42.37
CA ALA A 438 -14.00 17.82 -43.49
C ALA A 438 -14.70 19.13 -43.09
N ASP A 439 -14.78 20.02 -44.05
CA ASP A 439 -14.83 21.47 -43.94
C ASP A 439 -16.27 22.05 -43.96
N SER A 440 -16.47 23.14 -43.19
CA SER A 440 -17.38 24.30 -43.36
C SER A 440 -18.89 24.12 -43.70
N THR A 441 -19.80 24.64 -42.85
CA THR A 441 -20.51 25.96 -43.03
C THR A 441 -21.69 26.24 -42.05
N SER A 442 -21.69 27.48 -41.53
CA SER A 442 -22.79 28.42 -41.22
C SER A 442 -23.80 28.25 -40.06
N THR A 443 -23.59 29.15 -39.07
CA THR A 443 -24.51 30.15 -38.45
C THR A 443 -25.66 29.78 -37.46
N THR A 444 -25.54 30.47 -36.31
CA THR A 444 -26.55 31.16 -35.45
C THR A 444 -27.26 30.44 -34.30
N ASP A 445 -27.00 31.01 -33.10
CA ASP A 445 -27.83 31.23 -31.91
C ASP A 445 -28.37 30.05 -31.08
N ALA A 446 -27.73 29.81 -29.91
CA ALA A 446 -28.35 29.87 -28.57
C ALA A 446 -27.31 29.45 -27.51
N ASN A 447 -27.00 30.35 -26.56
CA ASN A 447 -26.03 30.10 -25.50
C ASN A 447 -26.71 29.34 -24.34
N SER A 448 -26.53 28.02 -24.28
CA SER A 448 -26.75 27.20 -23.08
C SER A 448 -25.45 26.47 -22.75
N SER A 449 -24.74 26.95 -21.73
CA SER A 449 -23.54 26.29 -21.21
C SER A 449 -23.95 25.05 -20.42
N THR A 450 -23.66 23.88 -20.97
CA THR A 450 -23.68 22.58 -20.27
C THR A 450 -22.26 22.04 -20.29
N ALA A 451 -21.85 21.54 -19.13
CA ALA A 451 -20.52 21.13 -18.76
C ALA A 451 -20.01 19.96 -19.60
N ASP A 452 -18.72 20.02 -19.96
CA ASP A 452 -17.98 18.90 -20.55
C ASP A 452 -17.37 18.08 -19.41
N GLY A 453 -17.71 16.79 -19.38
CA GLY A 453 -17.29 15.84 -18.36
C GLY A 453 -15.92 15.26 -18.67
N THR A 454 -15.04 15.29 -17.67
CA THR A 454 -13.78 14.56 -17.63
C THR A 454 -14.06 13.11 -17.22
N SER A 455 -13.43 12.14 -17.91
CA SER A 455 -13.46 10.71 -17.53
C SER A 455 -12.21 10.40 -16.70
N ASP A 456 -12.44 9.94 -15.47
CA ASP A 456 -11.42 9.53 -14.51
C ASP A 456 -10.93 8.10 -14.81
N VAL A 457 -9.61 7.90 -14.71
CA VAL A 457 -8.95 6.59 -14.78
C VAL A 457 -8.44 6.26 -13.37
N ASP A 458 -8.90 5.14 -12.80
CA ASP A 458 -8.45 4.61 -11.51
C ASP A 458 -7.08 3.93 -11.68
N ALA A 459 -6.01 4.59 -11.23
CA ALA A 459 -4.72 3.96 -10.94
C ALA A 459 -4.67 3.49 -9.47
N PRO A 460 -3.93 2.42 -9.12
CA PRO A 460 -3.41 2.30 -7.77
C PRO A 460 -2.44 3.47 -7.56
N GLY A 461 -2.56 4.15 -6.42
CA GLY A 461 -1.82 5.38 -6.16
C GLY A 461 -2.35 6.60 -6.91
N PHE A 462 -3.55 7.09 -6.59
CA PHE A 462 -4.12 8.36 -7.07
C PHE A 462 -4.57 8.39 -8.54
N GLY A 463 -5.80 8.85 -8.78
CA GLY A 463 -6.25 9.25 -10.11
C GLY A 463 -5.78 10.66 -10.42
N VAL A 464 -5.66 10.97 -11.70
CA VAL A 464 -5.26 12.25 -12.32
C VAL A 464 -6.00 13.51 -11.82
N GLY A 465 -7.06 13.37 -11.02
CA GLY A 465 -7.93 14.45 -10.57
C GLY A 465 -7.34 15.44 -9.57
N VAL A 466 -6.22 15.10 -8.90
CA VAL A 466 -5.68 15.88 -7.75
C VAL A 466 -5.41 17.36 -8.08
N GLY A 467 -4.83 17.64 -9.24
CA GLY A 467 -4.51 19.02 -9.65
C GLY A 467 -5.73 19.90 -9.98
N LEU A 468 -6.87 19.30 -10.36
CA LEU A 468 -8.11 20.04 -10.65
C LEU A 468 -9.02 20.14 -9.42
N THR A 469 -8.96 19.20 -8.47
CA THR A 469 -9.74 19.24 -7.23
C THR A 469 -9.25 20.28 -6.25
N ALA A 470 -7.96 20.63 -6.22
CA ALA A 470 -7.41 21.69 -5.35
C ALA A 470 -8.09 23.06 -5.55
N LEU A 471 -8.45 23.40 -6.79
CA LEU A 471 -9.24 24.60 -7.10
C LEU A 471 -10.69 24.51 -6.59
N GLY A 472 -11.27 23.30 -6.60
CA GLY A 472 -12.62 23.03 -6.10
C GLY A 472 -12.72 23.08 -4.57
N VAL A 473 -11.75 22.50 -3.86
CA VAL A 473 -11.70 22.48 -2.38
C VAL A 473 -11.42 23.89 -1.83
N ALA A 474 -10.52 24.66 -2.46
CA ALA A 474 -10.29 26.06 -2.09
C ALA A 474 -11.55 26.93 -2.29
N ALA A 475 -12.29 26.72 -3.40
CA ALA A 475 -13.55 27.42 -3.65
C ALA A 475 -14.68 27.00 -2.66
N TRP A 476 -14.70 25.73 -2.26
CA TRP A 476 -15.67 25.20 -1.29
C TRP A 476 -15.39 25.69 0.15
N ARG A 477 -14.14 25.68 0.61
CA ARG A 477 -13.74 26.26 1.92
C ARG A 477 -14.01 27.77 1.98
N LEU A 478 -13.82 28.52 0.89
CA LEU A 478 -14.16 29.95 0.80
C LEU A 478 -15.68 30.21 0.82
N ALA A 479 -16.50 29.28 0.34
CA ALA A 479 -17.95 29.40 0.38
C ALA A 479 -18.55 29.13 1.77
N ARG A 480 -17.90 28.29 2.58
CA ARG A 480 -18.37 27.91 3.94
C ARG A 480 -18.00 28.93 5.02
N ASN A 481 -16.97 29.75 4.79
CA ASN A 481 -16.48 30.78 5.73
C ASN A 481 -17.03 32.20 5.48
N ARG A 482 -18.10 32.35 4.69
CA ARG A 482 -18.80 33.64 4.62
C ARG A 482 -19.71 33.80 5.84
N PRO A 483 -19.52 34.81 6.71
CA PRO A 483 -20.51 35.12 7.71
C PRO A 483 -21.78 35.62 6.99
N ASP A 484 -22.93 35.09 7.40
CA ASP A 484 -24.24 35.58 6.95
C ASP A 484 -24.36 37.06 7.32
N GLU A 485 -24.33 37.95 6.33
CA GLU A 485 -24.75 39.34 6.48
C GLU A 485 -26.27 39.42 6.23
N GLU A 486 -27.02 39.82 7.27
CA GLU A 486 -28.44 40.20 7.23
C GLU A 486 -28.77 41.34 6.26
#